data_AF-A0A0A8F6A2-F1
#
_entry.id   AF-A0A0A8F6A2-F1
#
_cell.length_a   1.000
_cell.length_b   1.000
_cell.length_c   1.000
_cell.angle_alpha   90.00
_cell.angle_beta   90.00
_cell.angle_gamma   90.00
#
_symmetry.space_group_name_H-M   'P 1'
#
loop_
_entity.id
_entity.type
_entity.pdbx_description
1 polymer ?
#
loop_
_entity_poly.entity_id
_entity_poly.type
_entity_poly.pdbx_seq_one_letter_code
_entity_poly.pdbx_strand_id
1 'polypeptide(L)'
;MTDRVRAIEGLAVFAALTSVFGEIHPFCDHFVQNSHDASAKGMHGSHLVYVNDGSPAEKNPQQTGKEGRTCTTSAYGRRSVSRHVASYTAVQFVSTVAVTHTLGYRVPAEALLTGAAINAITHAVIDRRDPLIWLAEKMGKGGYIKHATVVRKAGDEGTEYPEPIQDVSGPGTALMELDLLCTNSVVGGAR
;
A
#
# COMPACT_ATOMS: atom_id res chain seq x y z
N MET A 1 36.10 7.36 20.01
CA MET A 1 35.30 6.17 19.65
C MET A 1 35.35 6.03 18.14
N THR A 2 35.83 4.88 17.68
CA THR A 2 36.33 4.63 16.32
C THR A 2 35.19 4.56 15.30
N ASP A 3 35.40 5.04 14.07
CA ASP A 3 34.38 5.07 13.00
C ASP A 3 33.69 3.71 12.76
N ARG A 4 34.41 2.62 13.05
CA ARG A 4 33.89 1.25 13.03
C ARG A 4 32.70 1.05 13.97
N VAL A 5 32.73 1.60 15.18
CA VAL A 5 31.63 1.46 16.16
C VAL A 5 30.39 2.20 15.66
N ARG A 6 30.55 3.41 15.12
CA ARG A 6 29.45 4.18 14.52
C ARG A 6 28.83 3.47 13.31
N ALA A 7 29.66 2.86 12.46
CA ALA A 7 29.17 2.08 11.33
C ALA A 7 28.37 0.85 11.79
N ILE A 8 28.84 0.14 12.83
CA ILE A 8 28.13 -1.00 13.42
C ILE A 8 26.79 -0.56 14.02
N GLU A 9 26.76 0.55 14.76
CA GLU A 9 25.54 1.12 15.32
C GLU A 9 24.54 1.50 14.22
N GLY A 10 24.99 2.17 13.16
CA GLY A 10 24.14 2.53 12.03
C GLY A 10 23.56 1.30 11.32
N LEU A 11 24.38 0.27 11.11
CA LEU A 11 23.92 -0.99 10.50
C LEU A 11 22.91 -1.72 11.40
N ALA A 12 23.13 -1.72 12.72
CA ALA A 12 22.21 -2.33 13.68
C ALA A 12 20.85 -1.61 13.73
N VAL A 13 20.84 -0.27 13.74
CA VAL A 13 19.60 0.52 13.63
C VAL A 13 18.87 0.21 12.34
N PHE A 14 19.59 0.23 11.22
CA PHE A 14 19.04 -0.04 9.91
C PHE A 14 18.39 -1.44 9.85
N ALA A 15 19.10 -2.47 10.32
CA ALA A 15 18.60 -3.84 10.36
C ALA A 15 17.37 -3.98 11.26
N ALA A 16 17.38 -3.35 12.45
CA ALA A 16 16.25 -3.37 13.38
C ALA A 16 15.01 -2.72 12.78
N LEU A 17 15.15 -1.51 12.21
CA LEU A 17 14.04 -0.79 11.59
C LEU A 17 13.49 -1.51 10.37
N THR A 18 14.36 -2.05 9.53
CA THR A 18 13.93 -2.83 8.35
C THR A 18 13.13 -4.06 8.78
N SER A 19 13.61 -4.80 9.78
CA SER A 19 12.92 -5.99 10.27
C SER A 19 11.54 -5.64 10.82
N VAL A 20 11.45 -4.55 11.59
CA VAL A 20 10.17 -4.06 12.12
C VAL A 20 9.24 -3.61 11.00
N PHE A 21 9.75 -2.93 9.97
CA PHE A 21 8.94 -2.46 8.86
C PHE A 21 8.40 -3.60 8.00
N GLY A 22 9.17 -4.68 7.83
CA GLY A 22 8.70 -5.89 7.14
C GLY A 22 7.46 -6.50 7.78
N GLU A 23 7.34 -6.44 9.10
CA GLU A 23 6.17 -6.95 9.85
C GLU A 23 5.05 -5.92 9.98
N ILE A 24 5.39 -4.64 10.17
CA ILE A 24 4.39 -3.57 10.34
C ILE A 24 3.69 -3.23 9.04
N HIS A 25 4.35 -3.36 7.90
CA HIS A 25 3.74 -3.11 6.60
C HIS A 25 2.49 -3.95 6.34
N PRO A 26 2.54 -5.30 6.36
CA PRO A 26 1.34 -6.12 6.18
C PRO A 26 0.30 -5.91 7.30
N PHE A 27 0.75 -5.58 8.53
CA PHE A 27 -0.18 -5.20 9.59
C PHE A 27 -0.97 -3.93 9.24
N CYS A 28 -0.28 -2.89 8.74
CA CYS A 28 -0.92 -1.65 8.31
C CYS A 28 -1.90 -1.91 7.16
N ASP A 29 -1.49 -2.65 6.13
CA ASP A 29 -2.33 -2.88 4.94
C ASP A 29 -3.53 -3.79 5.20
N HIS A 30 -3.44 -4.71 6.17
CA HIS A 30 -4.52 -5.67 6.43
C HIS A 30 -5.42 -5.29 7.61
N PHE A 31 -4.89 -4.64 8.64
CA PHE A 31 -5.63 -4.35 9.88
C PHE A 31 -5.94 -2.87 10.07
N VAL A 32 -5.00 -1.98 9.76
CA VAL A 32 -5.18 -0.54 9.99
C VAL A 32 -5.92 0.11 8.83
N GLN A 33 -5.62 -0.34 7.62
CA GLN A 33 -6.20 0.17 6.39
C GLN A 33 -7.71 -0.08 6.32
N ASN A 34 -8.46 0.95 5.91
CA ASN A 34 -9.87 0.79 5.60
C ASN A 34 -10.07 -0.02 4.32
N SER A 35 -11.00 -0.98 4.32
CA SER A 35 -11.29 -1.84 3.17
C SER A 35 -11.65 -1.07 1.90
N HIS A 36 -12.31 0.09 2.03
CA HIS A 36 -12.62 0.96 0.90
C HIS A 36 -11.36 1.56 0.29
N ASP A 37 -10.45 2.07 1.13
CA ASP A 37 -9.20 2.63 0.63
C ASP A 37 -8.32 1.55 -0.01
N ALA A 38 -8.41 0.29 0.44
CA ALA A 38 -7.69 -0.84 -0.15
C ALA A 38 -8.12 -1.16 -1.58
N SER A 39 -9.41 -1.13 -1.86
CA SER A 39 -9.92 -1.35 -3.22
C SER A 39 -9.72 -0.12 -4.11
N ALA A 40 -9.76 1.08 -3.54
CA ALA A 40 -9.82 2.32 -4.30
C ALA A 40 -8.49 3.05 -4.50
N LYS A 41 -7.45 2.80 -3.68
CA LYS A 41 -6.17 3.54 -3.75
C LYS A 41 -5.46 3.45 -5.11
N GLY A 42 -5.72 2.39 -5.88
CA GLY A 42 -5.21 2.20 -7.24
C GLY A 42 -6.08 2.79 -8.37
N MET A 43 -7.23 3.41 -8.06
CA MET A 43 -8.17 3.88 -9.07
C MET A 43 -7.67 5.12 -9.85
N HIS A 44 -7.86 5.10 -11.18
CA HIS A 44 -7.54 6.17 -12.12
C HIS A 44 -8.68 6.34 -13.12
N GLY A 45 -8.97 7.58 -13.52
CA GLY A 45 -9.93 7.89 -14.58
C GLY A 45 -10.65 9.22 -14.40
N SER A 46 -11.30 9.66 -15.48
CA SER A 46 -12.16 10.85 -15.52
C SER A 46 -13.64 10.56 -15.30
N HIS A 47 -14.05 9.28 -15.35
CA HIS A 47 -15.43 8.90 -15.06
C HIS A 47 -15.79 9.25 -13.61
N LEU A 48 -17.07 9.52 -13.39
CA LEU A 48 -17.56 9.95 -12.09
C LEU A 48 -17.88 8.74 -11.22
N VAL A 49 -17.57 8.87 -9.93
CA VAL A 49 -17.92 7.93 -8.86
C VAL A 49 -18.53 8.67 -7.69
N TYR A 50 -19.36 8.00 -6.90
CA TYR A 50 -19.89 8.56 -5.67
C TYR A 50 -18.80 8.67 -4.60
N VAL A 51 -18.74 9.80 -3.90
CA VAL A 51 -17.71 10.08 -2.88
C VAL A 51 -17.86 9.19 -1.64
N ASN A 52 -19.02 8.58 -1.43
CA ASN A 52 -19.30 7.78 -0.24
C ASN A 52 -18.77 6.34 -0.37
N ASP A 53 -18.90 5.75 -1.55
CA ASP A 53 -18.63 4.32 -1.77
C ASP A 53 -17.79 4.03 -3.02
N GLY A 54 -17.33 5.05 -3.75
CA GLY A 54 -16.52 4.89 -4.96
C GLY A 54 -17.23 4.17 -6.11
N SER A 55 -18.53 3.89 -5.99
CA SER A 55 -19.29 3.21 -7.05
C SER A 55 -19.47 4.14 -8.26
N PRO A 56 -19.51 3.60 -9.50
CA PRO A 56 -19.72 4.41 -10.70
C PRO A 56 -20.98 5.27 -10.58
N ALA A 57 -20.86 6.55 -10.91
CA ALA A 57 -22.00 7.46 -10.92
C ALA A 57 -22.98 7.02 -12.02
N GLU A 58 -24.24 6.81 -11.65
CA GLU A 58 -25.25 6.38 -12.58
C GLU A 58 -25.73 7.54 -13.47
N LYS A 59 -26.21 7.23 -14.67
CA LYS A 59 -26.72 8.26 -15.61
C LYS A 59 -27.99 8.94 -15.07
N ASN A 60 -28.81 8.25 -14.26
CA ASN A 60 -30.07 8.74 -13.69
C ASN A 60 -30.17 8.45 -12.17
N PRO A 61 -29.44 9.19 -11.31
CA PRO A 61 -29.39 8.94 -9.86
C PRO A 61 -30.76 9.01 -9.16
N GLN A 62 -31.69 9.81 -9.70
CA GLN A 62 -33.05 9.95 -9.18
C GLN A 62 -33.92 8.69 -9.38
N GLN A 63 -33.64 7.85 -10.40
CA GLN A 63 -34.44 6.66 -10.69
C GLN A 63 -34.08 5.47 -9.80
N THR A 64 -32.84 5.42 -9.30
CA THR A 64 -32.31 4.34 -8.46
C THR A 64 -32.23 4.72 -6.98
N GLY A 65 -32.54 5.98 -6.65
CA GLY A 65 -32.45 6.50 -5.28
C GLY A 65 -31.01 6.71 -4.79
N LYS A 66 -29.99 6.49 -5.65
CA LYS A 66 -28.59 6.80 -5.35
C LYS A 66 -28.29 8.27 -5.66
N GLU A 67 -28.67 9.15 -4.75
CA GLU A 67 -28.23 10.55 -4.77
C GLU A 67 -26.96 10.73 -3.92
N GLY A 68 -26.03 11.59 -4.37
CA GLY A 68 -24.82 11.86 -3.61
C GLY A 68 -23.82 12.72 -4.34
N ARG A 69 -22.86 13.27 -3.59
CA ARG A 69 -21.74 14.02 -4.16
C ARG A 69 -20.86 13.07 -4.97
N THR A 70 -20.51 13.46 -6.19
CA THR A 70 -19.61 12.71 -7.07
C THR A 70 -18.25 13.39 -7.20
N CYS A 71 -17.24 12.62 -7.57
CA CYS A 71 -15.94 13.12 -7.99
C CYS A 71 -15.37 12.23 -9.10
N THR A 72 -14.27 12.65 -9.73
CA THR A 72 -13.59 11.78 -10.69
C THR A 72 -12.93 10.60 -9.99
N THR A 73 -12.88 9.46 -10.66
CA THR A 73 -12.22 8.24 -10.16
C THR A 73 -10.77 8.49 -9.74
N SER A 74 -10.02 9.31 -10.47
CA SER A 74 -8.67 9.72 -10.08
C SER A 74 -8.65 10.55 -8.78
N ALA A 75 -9.61 11.45 -8.56
CA ALA A 75 -9.69 12.23 -7.33
C ALA A 75 -10.07 11.34 -6.14
N TYR A 76 -10.96 10.38 -6.36
CA TYR A 76 -11.32 9.36 -5.38
C TYR A 76 -10.10 8.53 -4.97
N GLY A 77 -9.40 7.94 -5.95
CA GLY A 77 -8.22 7.12 -5.69
C GLY A 77 -7.08 7.87 -5.00
N ARG A 78 -6.85 9.14 -5.35
CA ARG A 78 -5.89 10.02 -4.63
C ARG A 78 -6.28 10.20 -3.17
N ARG A 79 -7.56 10.41 -2.89
CA ARG A 79 -8.03 10.56 -1.50
C ARG A 79 -7.83 9.27 -0.70
N SER A 80 -8.11 8.12 -1.32
CA SER A 80 -7.92 6.82 -0.69
C SER A 80 -6.47 6.51 -0.38
N VAL A 81 -5.55 6.73 -1.33
CA VAL A 81 -4.11 6.56 -1.04
C VAL A 81 -3.63 7.54 0.02
N SER A 82 -4.09 8.80 0.03
CA SER A 82 -3.68 9.77 1.05
C SER A 82 -4.11 9.38 2.46
N ARG A 83 -5.33 8.86 2.63
CA ARG A 83 -5.81 8.35 3.92
C ARG A 83 -4.99 7.15 4.39
N HIS A 84 -4.78 6.19 3.49
CA HIS A 84 -3.96 5.02 3.77
C HIS A 84 -2.57 5.40 4.22
N VAL A 85 -1.86 6.18 3.39
CA VAL A 85 -0.49 6.62 3.66
C VAL A 85 -0.41 7.42 4.96
N ALA A 86 -1.39 8.28 5.25
CA ALA A 86 -1.42 9.00 6.53
C ALA A 86 -1.47 8.04 7.74
N SER A 87 -2.33 7.02 7.69
CA SER A 87 -2.42 6.02 8.76
C SER A 87 -1.17 5.13 8.85
N TYR A 88 -0.64 4.67 7.71
CA TYR A 88 0.58 3.90 7.59
C TYR A 88 1.79 4.64 8.16
N THR A 89 1.98 5.91 7.75
CA THR A 89 3.07 6.76 8.23
C THR A 89 2.96 7.01 9.73
N ALA A 90 1.76 7.20 10.27
CA ALA A 90 1.57 7.37 11.71
C ALA A 90 2.03 6.12 12.49
N VAL A 91 1.60 4.93 12.07
CA VAL A 91 1.99 3.66 12.72
C VAL A 91 3.50 3.41 12.60
N GLN A 92 4.07 3.60 11.42
CA GLN A 92 5.52 3.41 11.23
C GLN A 92 6.35 4.44 11.99
N PHE A 93 5.90 5.69 12.07
CA PHE A 93 6.61 6.72 12.82
C PHE A 93 6.63 6.36 14.32
N VAL A 94 5.49 6.01 14.90
CA VAL A 94 5.40 5.56 16.30
C VAL A 94 6.30 4.35 16.54
N SER A 95 6.31 3.40 15.62
CA SER A 95 7.11 2.18 15.74
C SER A 95 8.62 2.45 15.63
N THR A 96 9.02 3.35 14.73
CA THR A 96 10.40 3.82 14.61
C THR A 96 10.88 4.45 15.91
N VAL A 97 10.08 5.36 16.49
CA VAL A 97 10.37 6.01 17.76
C VAL A 97 10.46 4.98 18.89
N ALA A 98 9.50 4.05 18.97
CA ALA A 98 9.50 3.01 20.00
C ALA A 98 10.74 2.10 19.93
N VAL A 99 11.10 1.62 18.74
CA VAL A 99 12.24 0.72 18.53
C VAL A 99 13.56 1.42 18.82
N THR A 100 13.76 2.61 18.24
CA THR A 100 14.99 3.37 18.45
C THR A 100 15.18 3.75 19.92
N HIS A 101 14.11 4.18 20.59
CA HIS A 101 14.16 4.49 22.02
C HIS A 101 14.43 3.23 22.88
N THR A 102 13.78 2.11 22.58
CA THR A 102 13.97 0.84 23.31
C THR A 102 15.40 0.31 23.18
N LEU A 103 16.00 0.45 22.01
CA LEU A 103 17.38 0.04 21.73
C LEU A 103 18.43 1.08 22.16
N GLY A 104 18.01 2.21 22.75
CA GLY A 104 18.91 3.25 23.25
C GLY A 104 19.50 4.15 22.16
N TYR A 105 19.00 4.11 20.93
CA TYR A 105 19.43 4.96 19.84
C TYR A 105 18.76 6.34 19.90
N ARG A 106 19.57 7.40 19.82
CA ARG A 106 19.09 8.77 19.69
C ARG A 106 19.12 9.20 18.22
N VAL A 107 17.98 9.08 17.56
CA VAL A 107 17.82 9.57 16.19
C VAL A 107 17.36 11.03 16.22
N PRO A 108 18.04 11.96 15.53
CA PRO A 108 17.60 13.35 15.43
C PRO A 108 16.17 13.45 14.86
N ALA A 109 15.36 14.37 15.39
CA ALA A 109 13.98 14.55 14.95
C ALA A 109 13.87 14.86 13.44
N GLU A 110 14.81 15.65 12.91
CA GLU A 110 14.88 15.95 11.48
C GLU A 110 15.09 14.69 10.62
N ALA A 111 15.93 13.76 11.08
CA ALA A 111 16.16 12.50 10.39
C ALA A 111 14.92 11.60 10.44
N LEU A 112 14.21 11.55 11.57
CA LEU A 112 12.94 10.83 11.69
C LEU A 112 11.87 11.39 10.74
N LEU A 113 11.70 12.71 10.70
CA LEU A 113 10.73 13.37 9.84
C LEU A 113 11.07 13.20 8.35
N THR A 114 12.35 13.35 7.99
CA THR A 114 12.82 13.15 6.62
C THR A 114 12.61 11.71 6.17
N GLY A 115 12.98 10.73 7.01
CA GLY A 115 12.75 9.31 6.72
C GLY A 115 11.26 8.99 6.57
N ALA A 116 10.42 9.51 7.46
CA ALA A 116 8.98 9.34 7.39
C ALA A 116 8.38 9.96 6.11
N ALA A 117 8.84 11.14 5.70
CA ALA A 117 8.39 11.81 4.48
C ALA A 117 8.79 11.04 3.23
N ILE A 118 10.05 10.59 3.12
CA ILE A 118 10.53 9.77 2.01
C ILE A 118 9.69 8.50 1.92
N ASN A 119 9.54 7.80 3.03
CA ASN A 119 8.78 6.55 3.09
C ASN A 119 7.29 6.75 2.75
N ALA A 120 6.65 7.82 3.22
CA ALA A 120 5.28 8.15 2.88
C ALA A 120 5.10 8.39 1.37
N ILE A 121 6.03 9.14 0.77
CA ILE A 121 6.00 9.45 -0.67
C ILE A 121 6.21 8.17 -1.49
N THR A 122 7.23 7.37 -1.16
CA THR A 122 7.49 6.13 -1.88
C THR A 122 6.32 5.16 -1.77
N HIS A 123 5.74 5.05 -0.57
CA HIS A 123 4.56 4.19 -0.36
C HIS A 123 3.36 4.67 -1.16
N ALA A 124 3.10 5.99 -1.16
CA ALA A 124 2.04 6.57 -1.97
C ALA A 124 2.22 6.25 -3.47
N VAL A 125 3.45 6.33 -3.98
CA VAL A 125 3.76 6.02 -5.39
C VAL A 125 3.53 4.54 -5.70
N ILE A 126 3.96 3.63 -4.81
CA ILE A 126 3.76 2.18 -4.94
C ILE A 126 2.27 1.84 -4.94
N ASP A 127 1.51 2.43 -4.01
CA ASP A 127 0.07 2.20 -3.89
C ASP A 127 -0.78 2.72 -5.05
N ARG A 128 -0.21 3.63 -5.86
CA ARG A 128 -0.80 4.03 -7.14
C ARG A 128 -0.60 2.97 -8.24
N ARG A 129 0.22 1.94 -8.04
CA ARG A 129 0.39 0.74 -8.89
C ARG A 129 0.96 1.00 -10.30
N ASP A 130 0.54 2.04 -11.00
CA ASP A 130 1.00 2.38 -12.35
C ASP A 130 2.53 2.46 -12.46
N PRO A 131 3.26 3.11 -11.52
CA PRO A 131 4.73 3.17 -11.59
C PRO A 131 5.37 1.78 -11.49
N LEU A 132 4.79 0.91 -10.67
CA LEU A 132 5.29 -0.44 -10.41
C LEU A 132 4.99 -1.38 -11.59
N ILE A 133 3.80 -1.28 -12.18
CA ILE A 133 3.45 -1.99 -13.43
C ILE A 133 4.39 -1.55 -14.55
N TRP A 134 4.57 -0.23 -14.73
CA TRP A 134 5.47 0.32 -15.75
C TRP A 134 6.90 -0.20 -15.58
N LEU A 135 7.41 -0.22 -14.35
CA LEU A 135 8.76 -0.73 -14.07
C LEU A 135 8.85 -2.24 -14.37
N ALA A 136 7.86 -3.02 -13.96
CA ALA A 136 7.80 -4.45 -14.25
C ALA A 136 7.78 -4.72 -15.76
N GLU A 137 7.02 -3.95 -16.53
CA GLU A 137 7.02 -4.03 -18.00
C GLU A 137 8.38 -3.71 -18.60
N LYS A 138 9.04 -2.64 -18.13
CA LYS A 138 10.39 -2.25 -18.58
C LYS A 138 11.44 -3.32 -18.26
N MET A 139 11.28 -4.06 -17.17
CA MET A 139 12.17 -5.15 -16.78
C MET A 139 11.80 -6.50 -17.45
N GLY A 140 10.88 -6.51 -18.42
CA GLY A 140 10.45 -7.73 -19.11
C GLY A 140 9.59 -8.66 -18.25
N LYS A 141 9.08 -8.19 -17.10
CA LYS A 141 8.22 -8.93 -16.16
C LYS A 141 6.73 -8.72 -16.40
N GLY A 142 6.33 -8.04 -17.48
CA GLY A 142 4.92 -7.85 -17.84
C GLY A 142 4.16 -9.17 -18.01
N GLY A 143 4.84 -10.24 -18.44
CA GLY A 143 4.24 -11.59 -18.46
C GLY A 143 3.83 -12.06 -17.07
N TYR A 144 4.68 -11.89 -16.06
CA TYR A 144 4.36 -12.28 -14.68
C TYR A 144 3.18 -11.47 -14.13
N ILE A 145 3.13 -10.15 -14.33
CA ILE A 145 1.98 -9.30 -13.94
C ILE A 145 0.66 -9.80 -14.50
N LYS A 146 0.66 -10.20 -15.78
CA LYS A 146 -0.55 -10.66 -16.48
C LYS A 146 -1.03 -12.05 -16.04
N HIS A 147 -0.13 -12.91 -15.58
CA HIS A 147 -0.44 -14.32 -15.29
C HIS A 147 -0.62 -14.60 -13.79
N ALA A 148 0.14 -13.95 -12.91
CA ALA A 148 -0.01 -14.09 -11.46
C ALA A 148 -1.18 -13.24 -10.96
N THR A 149 -2.39 -13.73 -11.25
CA THR A 149 -3.68 -13.17 -10.84
C THR A 149 -4.46 -14.22 -10.07
N VAL A 150 -5.46 -13.81 -9.30
CA VAL A 150 -6.30 -14.74 -8.52
C VAL A 150 -7.73 -14.63 -9.00
N VAL A 151 -8.35 -15.75 -9.31
CA VAL A 151 -9.78 -15.83 -9.53
C VAL A 151 -10.44 -16.11 -8.20
N ARG A 152 -11.24 -15.17 -7.68
CA ARG A 152 -12.00 -15.38 -6.45
C ARG A 152 -13.41 -15.85 -6.80
N LYS A 153 -13.94 -16.80 -6.03
CA LYS A 153 -15.36 -17.19 -6.16
C LYS A 153 -16.19 -15.95 -5.87
N ALA A 154 -16.98 -15.51 -6.83
CA ALA A 154 -18.07 -14.62 -6.52
C ALA A 154 -19.21 -15.49 -5.92
N GLY A 155 -19.98 -14.95 -4.97
CA GLY A 155 -21.19 -15.58 -4.42
C GLY A 155 -21.17 -15.79 -2.90
N ASP A 156 -22.22 -15.32 -2.23
CA ASP A 156 -22.54 -15.72 -0.86
C ASP A 156 -23.10 -17.15 -0.83
N GLU A 157 -22.94 -17.86 0.30
CA GLU A 157 -23.46 -19.21 0.51
C GLU A 157 -24.93 -19.33 0.07
N GLY A 158 -25.20 -20.22 -0.90
CA GLY A 158 -26.56 -20.55 -1.35
C GLY A 158 -27.08 -19.77 -2.57
N THR A 159 -26.26 -18.93 -3.20
CA THR A 159 -26.59 -18.29 -4.49
C THR A 159 -26.01 -19.06 -5.69
N GLU A 160 -26.72 -19.08 -6.83
CA GLU A 160 -26.20 -19.61 -8.09
C GLU A 160 -24.87 -18.91 -8.40
N TYR A 161 -23.81 -19.71 -8.63
CA TYR A 161 -22.42 -19.27 -8.77
C TYR A 161 -22.33 -18.05 -9.71
N PRO A 162 -22.09 -16.82 -9.22
CA PRO A 162 -21.83 -15.70 -10.13
C PRO A 162 -20.49 -15.90 -10.84
N GLU A 163 -20.37 -15.27 -12.01
CA GLU A 163 -19.20 -15.43 -12.88
C GLU A 163 -17.88 -15.16 -12.12
N PRO A 164 -16.84 -15.99 -12.30
CA PRO A 164 -15.58 -15.80 -11.61
C PRO A 164 -14.98 -14.43 -11.94
N ILE A 165 -14.73 -13.60 -10.91
CA ILE A 165 -14.08 -12.30 -11.08
C ILE A 165 -12.57 -12.51 -10.90
N GLN A 166 -11.81 -12.16 -11.93
CA GLN A 166 -10.35 -12.17 -11.88
C GLN A 166 -9.86 -10.91 -11.15
N ASP A 167 -9.29 -11.11 -9.98
CA ASP A 167 -8.68 -10.03 -9.22
C ASP A 167 -7.24 -9.79 -9.67
N VAL A 168 -6.99 -8.53 -10.05
CA VAL A 168 -5.67 -8.04 -10.44
C VAL A 168 -4.87 -7.51 -9.25
N SER A 169 -5.52 -7.33 -8.09
CA SER A 169 -4.89 -6.85 -6.85
C SER A 169 -5.37 -7.57 -5.59
N GLY A 170 -4.57 -7.53 -4.53
CA GLY A 170 -4.85 -8.19 -3.25
C GLY A 170 -4.11 -9.52 -3.09
N PRO A 171 -4.37 -10.27 -2.00
CA PRO A 171 -3.61 -11.47 -1.67
C PRO A 171 -3.51 -12.49 -2.82
N GLY A 172 -2.29 -12.91 -3.12
CA GLY A 172 -1.96 -13.90 -4.17
C GLY A 172 -1.82 -13.33 -5.59
N THR A 173 -1.94 -12.01 -5.79
CA THR A 173 -1.67 -11.38 -7.09
C THR A 173 -0.25 -10.82 -7.18
N ALA A 174 0.28 -10.71 -8.40
CA ALA A 174 1.60 -10.15 -8.69
C ALA A 174 1.79 -8.75 -8.12
N LEU A 175 0.73 -7.93 -8.12
CA LEU A 175 0.79 -6.58 -7.57
C LEU A 175 0.99 -6.57 -6.05
N MET A 176 0.33 -7.50 -5.34
CA MET A 176 0.54 -7.65 -3.89
C MET A 176 1.94 -8.20 -3.58
N GLU A 177 2.41 -9.18 -4.35
CA GLU A 177 3.75 -9.73 -4.15
C GLU A 177 4.85 -8.68 -4.41
N LEU A 178 4.69 -7.86 -5.45
CA LEU A 178 5.63 -6.77 -5.72
C LEU A 178 5.60 -5.66 -4.67
N ASP A 179 4.41 -5.32 -4.17
CA ASP A 179 4.26 -4.38 -3.04
C ASP A 179 4.97 -4.90 -1.78
N LEU A 180 4.74 -6.16 -1.41
CA LEU A 180 5.45 -6.81 -0.30
C LEU A 180 6.96 -6.87 -0.54
N LEU A 181 7.42 -7.10 -1.78
CA LEU A 181 8.84 -7.09 -2.12
C LEU A 181 9.46 -5.70 -2.01
N CYS A 182 8.74 -4.63 -2.36
CA CYS A 182 9.23 -3.26 -2.17
C CYS A 182 9.51 -2.97 -0.69
N THR A 183 8.74 -3.58 0.22
CA THR A 183 8.97 -3.48 1.67
C THR A 183 10.04 -4.45 2.16
N ASN A 184 10.07 -5.68 1.65
CA ASN A 184 10.91 -6.77 2.17
C ASN A 184 12.29 -6.92 1.52
N SER A 185 12.56 -6.24 0.40
CA SER A 185 13.78 -6.40 -0.41
C SER A 185 15.09 -6.01 0.31
N VAL A 186 15.02 -5.45 1.52
CA VAL A 186 16.17 -5.17 2.37
C VAL A 186 16.51 -6.33 3.33
N VAL A 187 15.56 -7.20 3.68
CA VAL A 187 15.75 -8.32 4.63
C VAL A 187 16.26 -9.60 3.95
N GLY A 188 16.03 -9.75 2.63
CA GLY A 188 16.27 -10.99 1.89
C GLY A 188 17.74 -11.35 1.60
N GLY A 189 18.72 -10.59 2.09
CA GLY A 189 20.15 -10.84 1.86
C GLY A 189 20.86 -11.80 2.82
N ALA A 190 20.15 -12.33 3.83
CA ALA A 190 20.71 -13.20 4.85
C ALA A 190 19.97 -14.54 4.94
N ARG A 191 20.09 -15.38 3.91
CA ARG A 191 19.91 -16.83 4.00
C ARG A 191 20.92 -17.52 3.11
#